data_AF-A0A5D0WN93-F1
#
_entry.id   AF-A0A5D0WN93-F1
#
_cell.length_a   1.000
_cell.length_b   1.000
_cell.length_c   1.000
_cell.angle_alpha   90.00
_cell.angle_beta   90.00
_cell.angle_gamma   90.00
#
_symmetry.space_group_name_H-M   'P 1'
#
loop_
_entity.id
_entity.type
_entity.pdbx_description
1 polymer ?
#
loop_
_entity_poly.entity_id
_entity_poly.type
_entity_poly.pdbx_seq_one_letter_code
_entity_poly.pdbx_strand_id
1 'polypeptide(L)'
;QYLKEQQFWEIPEKLDSPLFFNSRNERLTRAGITYIIQKYVDKAKNNTDIIFPEKVTPHVFRHTKAMHLLQSNINLIYIRDFLGHVSITTTEIYARADSETKRKALEAAYVNAEAPIQPDWNDDKNLMVWLKNICK
;
A
#
# COMPACT_ATOMS: atom_id res chain seq x y z
N GLN A 1 -5.98 2.72 -23.48
CA GLN A 1 -5.04 2.17 -24.47
C GLN A 1 -5.43 0.75 -24.84
N TYR A 2 -5.27 -0.25 -23.96
CA TYR A 2 -5.64 -1.65 -24.21
C TYR A 2 -7.05 -1.88 -24.81
N LEU A 3 -8.10 -1.29 -24.23
CA LEU A 3 -9.47 -1.46 -24.73
C LEU A 3 -9.69 -0.92 -26.15
N LYS A 4 -8.92 0.11 -26.54
CA LYS A 4 -8.93 0.66 -27.90
C LYS A 4 -8.19 -0.27 -28.86
N GLU A 5 -7.02 -0.76 -28.44
CA GLU A 5 -6.20 -1.70 -29.23
C GLU A 5 -6.94 -3.02 -29.52
N GLN A 6 -7.80 -3.47 -28.60
CA GLN A 6 -8.58 -4.71 -28.74
C GLN A 6 -9.98 -4.51 -29.35
N GLN A 7 -10.34 -3.26 -29.70
CA GLN A 7 -11.65 -2.87 -30.26
C GLN A 7 -12.84 -3.39 -29.45
N PHE A 8 -12.72 -3.41 -28.12
CA PHE A 8 -13.79 -3.93 -27.25
C PHE A 8 -15.03 -3.02 -27.19
N TRP A 9 -14.91 -1.75 -27.62
CA TRP A 9 -16.00 -0.76 -27.57
C TRP A 9 -16.96 -0.82 -28.78
N GLU A 10 -16.58 -1.51 -29.86
CA GLU A 10 -17.27 -1.41 -31.15
C GLU A 10 -18.09 -2.66 -31.50
N ILE A 11 -18.00 -3.73 -30.69
CA ILE A 11 -18.58 -5.04 -31.03
C ILE A 11 -19.38 -5.59 -29.84
N PRO A 12 -20.74 -5.57 -29.90
CA PRO A 12 -21.61 -6.08 -28.84
C PRO A 12 -21.38 -7.57 -28.53
N GLU A 13 -21.03 -8.39 -29.52
CA GLU A 13 -20.78 -9.84 -29.36
C GLU A 13 -19.53 -10.14 -28.51
N LYS A 14 -18.65 -9.16 -28.28
CA LYS A 14 -17.48 -9.33 -27.40
C LYS A 14 -17.79 -9.11 -25.92
N LEU A 15 -19.02 -8.77 -25.54
CA LEU A 15 -19.42 -8.63 -24.13
C LEU A 15 -19.31 -9.95 -23.34
N ASP A 16 -19.52 -11.09 -23.99
CA ASP A 16 -19.42 -12.42 -23.37
C ASP A 16 -17.99 -12.98 -23.36
N SER A 17 -17.05 -12.32 -24.04
CA SER A 17 -15.65 -12.72 -24.07
C SER A 17 -14.88 -12.16 -22.87
N PRO A 18 -13.89 -12.89 -22.32
CA PRO A 18 -13.10 -12.38 -21.22
C PRO A 18 -12.29 -11.16 -21.69
N LEU A 19 -12.27 -10.11 -20.86
CA LEU A 19 -11.57 -8.87 -21.21
C LEU A 19 -10.04 -9.06 -21.37
N PHE A 20 -9.45 -9.97 -20.60
CA PHE A 20 -8.03 -10.28 -20.63
C PHE A 20 -7.80 -11.73 -21.01
N PHE A 21 -6.92 -11.94 -21.99
CA PHE A 21 -6.56 -13.25 -22.52
C PHE A 21 -5.13 -13.66 -22.16
N ASN A 22 -4.90 -14.97 -22.11
CA ASN A 22 -3.55 -15.55 -22.13
C ASN A 22 -3.04 -15.71 -23.58
N SER A 23 -1.82 -16.22 -23.75
CA SER A 23 -1.22 -16.46 -25.08
C SER A 23 -1.95 -17.50 -25.94
N ARG A 24 -2.91 -18.24 -25.37
CA ARG A 24 -3.77 -19.22 -26.06
C ARG A 24 -5.17 -18.68 -26.33
N ASN A 25 -5.40 -17.37 -26.17
CA ASN A 25 -6.72 -16.73 -26.28
C ASN A 25 -7.78 -17.25 -25.30
N GLU A 26 -7.36 -17.82 -24.17
CA GLU A 26 -8.25 -18.22 -23.09
C GLU A 26 -8.29 -17.14 -21.99
N ARG A 27 -9.28 -17.22 -21.10
CA ARG A 27 -9.38 -16.31 -19.95
C ARG A 27 -8.08 -16.29 -19.13
N LEU A 28 -7.55 -15.10 -18.90
CA LEU A 28 -6.37 -14.93 -18.05
C LEU A 28 -6.68 -15.36 -16.60
N THR A 29 -5.89 -16.29 -16.07
CA THR A 29 -6.09 -16.84 -14.72
C THR A 29 -5.36 -16.03 -13.67
N ARG A 30 -5.74 -16.21 -12.40
CA ARG A 30 -5.05 -15.59 -11.25
C ARG A 30 -3.56 -15.97 -11.20
N ALA A 31 -3.25 -17.24 -11.45
CA ALA A 31 -1.87 -17.73 -11.51
C ALA A 31 -1.11 -17.07 -12.68
N GLY A 32 -1.75 -16.90 -13.84
CA GLY A 32 -1.18 -16.19 -14.98
C GLY A 32 -0.85 -14.74 -14.67
N ILE A 33 -1.75 -14.01 -13.98
CA ILE A 33 -1.49 -12.63 -13.54
C ILE A 33 -0.28 -12.59 -12.59
N THR A 34 -0.23 -13.47 -11.60
CA THR A 34 0.90 -13.55 -10.66
C THR A 34 2.22 -13.82 -11.38
N TYR A 35 2.21 -14.75 -12.35
CA TYR A 35 3.38 -15.04 -13.17
C TYR A 35 3.85 -13.82 -13.99
N ILE A 36 2.92 -13.12 -14.64
CA ILE A 36 3.22 -11.90 -15.40
C ILE A 36 3.84 -10.84 -14.50
N ILE A 37 3.23 -10.58 -13.33
CA ILE A 37 3.75 -9.63 -12.35
C ILE A 37 5.18 -9.99 -11.95
N GLN A 38 5.42 -11.24 -11.56
CA GLN A 38 6.75 -11.69 -11.14
C GLN A 38 7.79 -11.48 -12.24
N LYS A 39 7.46 -11.85 -13.48
CA LYS A 39 8.33 -11.66 -14.65
C LYS A 39 8.75 -10.20 -14.83
N TYR A 40 7.85 -9.24 -14.65
CA TYR A 40 8.18 -7.82 -14.79
C TYR A 40 8.90 -7.25 -13.57
N VAL A 41 8.60 -7.75 -12.37
CA VAL A 41 9.31 -7.39 -11.14
C VAL A 41 10.77 -7.84 -11.20
N ASP A 42 11.04 -9.06 -11.66
CA ASP A 42 12.41 -9.57 -11.83
C ASP A 42 13.19 -8.75 -12.86
N LYS A 43 12.54 -8.38 -13.97
CA LYS A 43 13.13 -7.46 -14.95
C LYS A 43 13.42 -6.09 -14.34
N ALA A 44 12.53 -5.54 -13.53
CA ALA A 44 12.73 -4.22 -12.92
C ALA A 44 13.86 -4.24 -11.88
N LYS A 45 13.93 -5.29 -11.06
CA LYS A 45 15.03 -5.52 -10.09
C LYS A 45 16.40 -5.54 -10.76
N ASN A 46 16.50 -6.12 -11.95
CA ASN A 46 17.78 -6.23 -12.67
C ASN A 46 18.22 -4.93 -13.36
N ASN A 47 17.34 -3.94 -13.52
CA ASN A 47 17.58 -2.74 -14.31
C ASN A 47 17.66 -1.46 -13.48
N THR A 48 17.45 -1.53 -12.16
CA THR A 48 17.38 -0.35 -11.30
C THR A 48 17.93 -0.63 -9.91
N ASP A 49 18.58 0.35 -9.29
CA ASP A 49 19.02 0.29 -7.89
C ASP A 49 17.86 0.50 -6.89
N ILE A 50 16.62 0.23 -7.30
CA ILE A 50 15.41 0.46 -6.51
C ILE A 50 15.20 -0.72 -5.55
N ILE A 51 14.86 -0.40 -4.30
CA ILE A 51 14.50 -1.40 -3.29
C ILE A 51 13.09 -1.91 -3.56
N PHE A 52 12.97 -3.22 -3.79
CA PHE A 52 11.68 -3.88 -3.98
C PHE A 52 11.27 -4.67 -2.73
N PRO A 53 9.95 -4.84 -2.47
CA PRO A 53 9.48 -5.79 -1.48
C PRO A 53 9.92 -7.22 -1.85
N GLU A 54 10.08 -8.07 -0.83
CA GLU A 54 10.46 -9.47 -1.00
C GLU A 54 9.49 -10.20 -1.95
N LYS A 55 8.18 -9.96 -1.78
CA LYS A 55 7.13 -10.54 -2.61
C LYS A 55 6.18 -9.47 -3.14
N VAL A 56 6.03 -9.42 -4.45
CA VAL A 56 5.09 -8.53 -5.14
C VAL A 56 3.93 -9.37 -5.69
N THR A 57 2.71 -9.09 -5.21
CA THR A 57 1.49 -9.80 -5.62
C THR A 57 0.41 -8.80 -6.05
N PRO A 58 -0.68 -9.23 -6.72
CA PRO A 58 -1.80 -8.35 -7.04
C PRO A 58 -2.36 -7.57 -5.83
N HIS A 59 -2.33 -8.19 -4.65
CA HIS A 59 -2.78 -7.54 -3.41
C HIS A 59 -1.89 -6.37 -2.98
N VAL A 60 -0.59 -6.43 -3.28
CA VAL A 60 0.35 -5.32 -3.00
C VAL A 60 -0.01 -4.10 -3.84
N PHE A 61 -0.25 -4.26 -5.15
CA PHE A 61 -0.70 -3.17 -6.00
C PHE A 61 -2.00 -2.53 -5.51
N ARG A 62 -2.96 -3.35 -5.09
CA ARG A 62 -4.22 -2.85 -4.51
C ARG A 62 -3.98 -2.05 -3.24
N HIS A 63 -3.12 -2.55 -2.35
CA HIS A 63 -2.75 -1.86 -1.12
C HIS A 63 -2.06 -0.53 -1.41
N THR A 64 -1.07 -0.51 -2.30
CA THR A 64 -0.35 0.72 -2.71
C THR A 64 -1.32 1.75 -3.30
N LYS A 65 -2.23 1.34 -4.18
CA LYS A 65 -3.23 2.26 -4.75
C LYS A 65 -4.16 2.82 -3.66
N ALA A 66 -4.63 1.97 -2.74
CA ALA A 66 -5.48 2.41 -1.63
C ALA A 66 -4.75 3.44 -0.74
N MET A 67 -3.48 3.18 -0.42
CA MET A 67 -2.66 4.08 0.39
C MET A 67 -2.42 5.41 -0.33
N HIS A 68 -2.11 5.42 -1.63
CA HIS A 68 -1.98 6.65 -2.40
C HIS A 68 -3.27 7.49 -2.40
N LEU A 69 -4.44 6.86 -2.47
CA LEU A 69 -5.71 7.57 -2.39
C LEU A 69 -5.91 8.18 -1.00
N LEU A 70 -5.58 7.43 0.06
CA LEU A 70 -5.67 7.91 1.43
C LEU A 70 -4.72 9.09 1.69
N GLN A 71 -3.47 8.99 1.25
CA GLN A 71 -2.45 10.05 1.34
C GLN A 71 -2.82 11.29 0.52
N SER A 72 -3.69 11.13 -0.49
CA SER A 72 -4.26 12.25 -1.26
C SER A 72 -5.50 12.85 -0.58
N ASN A 73 -5.73 12.55 0.70
CA ASN A 73 -6.84 13.02 1.52
C ASN A 73 -8.23 12.63 0.99
N ILE A 74 -8.33 11.55 0.21
CA ILE A 74 -9.64 11.03 -0.24
C ILE A 74 -10.32 10.32 0.92
N ASN A 75 -11.60 10.61 1.13
CA ASN A 75 -12.38 9.98 2.20
C ASN A 75 -12.39 8.44 2.04
N LEU A 76 -12.16 7.72 3.13
CA LEU A 76 -12.13 6.25 3.20
C LEU A 76 -13.38 5.60 2.62
N ILE A 77 -14.54 6.24 2.70
CA ILE A 77 -15.80 5.74 2.12
C ILE A 77 -15.66 5.62 0.59
N TYR A 78 -15.11 6.65 -0.07
CA TYR A 78 -14.88 6.60 -1.52
C TYR A 78 -13.81 5.59 -1.91
N ILE A 79 -12.77 5.42 -1.08
CA ILE A 79 -11.72 4.42 -1.31
C ILE A 79 -12.31 3.01 -1.21
N ARG A 80 -13.14 2.75 -0.20
CA ARG A 80 -13.85 1.47 -0.02
C ARG A 80 -14.72 1.15 -1.24
N ASP A 81 -15.51 2.12 -1.69
CA ASP A 81 -16.42 1.95 -2.82
C ASP A 81 -15.65 1.74 -4.13
N PHE A 82 -14.57 2.50 -4.35
CA PHE A 82 -13.67 2.32 -5.50
C PHE A 82 -13.02 0.93 -5.52
N LEU A 83 -12.68 0.38 -4.36
CA LEU A 83 -12.09 -0.94 -4.26
C LEU A 83 -13.14 -2.06 -4.27
N GLY A 84 -14.43 -1.76 -4.13
CA GLY A 84 -15.51 -2.75 -4.07
C GLY A 84 -15.47 -3.61 -2.79
N HIS A 85 -15.04 -3.06 -1.66
CA HIS A 85 -15.07 -3.77 -0.38
C HIS A 85 -16.48 -3.74 0.21
N VAL A 86 -17.05 -4.92 0.52
CA VAL A 86 -18.38 -5.05 1.15
C VAL A 86 -18.39 -4.54 2.60
N SER A 87 -17.23 -4.52 3.27
CA SER A 87 -17.10 -4.08 4.66
C SER A 87 -16.04 -2.99 4.84
N ILE A 88 -16.30 -2.03 5.73
CA ILE A 88 -15.40 -0.93 6.05
C ILE A 88 -14.16 -1.38 6.84
N THR A 89 -14.23 -2.56 7.49
CA THR A 89 -13.14 -3.12 8.31
C THR A 89 -11.86 -3.39 7.52
N THR A 90 -11.95 -3.72 6.21
CA THR A 90 -10.76 -3.86 5.36
C THR A 90 -10.14 -2.53 4.97
N THR A 91 -10.90 -1.43 5.03
CA THR A 91 -10.45 -0.09 4.67
C THR A 91 -9.90 0.66 5.89
N GLU A 92 -10.40 0.37 7.09
CA GLU A 92 -9.84 0.88 8.36
C GLU A 92 -8.35 0.54 8.55
N ILE A 93 -7.90 -0.60 8.01
CA ILE A 93 -6.49 -0.99 8.05
C ILE A 93 -5.61 0.09 7.40
N TYR A 94 -6.08 0.77 6.36
CA TYR A 94 -5.34 1.85 5.72
C TYR A 94 -5.26 3.08 6.62
N ALA A 95 -6.36 3.46 7.27
CA ALA A 95 -6.39 4.58 8.21
C ALA A 95 -5.45 4.38 9.40
N ARG A 96 -5.29 3.13 9.87
CA ARG A 96 -4.34 2.81 10.93
C ARG A 96 -2.89 2.82 10.48
N ALA A 97 -2.63 2.43 9.23
CA ALA A 97 -1.29 2.32 8.64
C ALA A 97 -0.63 3.68 8.34
N ASP A 98 -1.41 4.77 8.25
CA ASP A 98 -0.87 6.10 7.98
C ASP A 98 -0.30 6.78 9.24
N SER A 99 0.87 6.32 9.67
CA SER A 99 1.65 6.95 10.75
C SER A 99 2.05 8.39 10.43
N GLU A 100 2.26 8.71 9.15
CA GLU A 100 2.68 10.03 8.67
C GLU A 100 1.55 11.06 8.84
N THR A 101 0.32 10.74 8.44
CA THR A 101 -0.83 11.61 8.68
C THR A 101 -1.15 11.75 10.16
N LYS A 102 -1.02 10.68 10.95
CA LYS A 102 -1.14 10.78 12.42
C LYS A 102 -0.08 11.71 13.02
N ARG A 103 1.17 11.60 12.59
CA ARG A 103 2.27 12.48 13.02
C ARG A 103 1.96 13.93 12.65
N LYS A 104 1.55 14.22 11.41
CA LYS A 104 1.19 15.57 10.97
C LYS A 104 -0.02 16.14 11.72
N ALA A 105 -1.05 15.33 11.97
CA ALA A 105 -2.20 15.74 12.77
C ALA A 105 -1.81 16.02 14.23
N LEU A 106 -0.91 15.22 14.80
CA LEU A 106 -0.34 15.44 16.13
C LEU A 106 0.46 16.75 16.16
N GLU A 107 1.39 16.96 15.23
CA GLU A 107 2.19 18.18 15.14
C GLU A 107 1.33 19.43 14.96
N ALA A 108 0.28 19.36 14.13
CA ALA A 108 -0.67 20.46 13.94
C ALA A 108 -1.52 20.75 15.20
N ALA A 109 -1.84 19.73 15.99
CA ALA A 109 -2.55 19.89 17.27
C ALA A 109 -1.63 20.40 18.39
N TYR A 110 -0.33 20.09 18.33
CA TYR A 110 0.66 20.42 19.36
C TYR A 110 1.31 21.81 19.20
N VAL A 111 0.81 22.67 18.30
CA VAL A 111 1.33 24.03 18.04
C VAL A 111 1.38 24.93 19.30
N ASN A 112 0.62 24.61 20.35
CA ASN A 112 0.61 25.35 21.62
C ASN A 112 0.87 24.47 22.87
N ALA A 113 1.38 23.25 22.71
CA ALA A 113 1.77 22.45 23.87
C ALA A 113 3.19 22.83 24.29
N GLU A 114 3.34 23.47 25.44
CA GLU A 114 4.65 23.54 26.10
C GLU A 114 5.23 22.13 26.13
N ALA A 115 6.42 21.94 25.56
CA ALA A 115 7.07 20.64 25.55
C ALA A 115 7.10 20.15 27.01
N PRO A 116 6.53 18.97 27.32
CA PRO A 116 6.63 18.45 28.67
C PRO A 116 8.13 18.41 28.99
N ILE A 117 8.51 18.98 30.14
CA ILE A 117 9.88 18.96 30.63
C ILE A 117 10.35 17.51 30.48
N GLN A 118 11.20 17.24 29.48
CA GLN A 118 11.73 15.90 29.32
C GLN A 118 12.56 15.68 30.58
N PRO A 119 12.20 14.70 31.43
CA PRO A 119 13.05 14.42 32.58
C PRO A 119 14.42 14.06 32.03
N ASP A 120 15.48 14.66 32.58
CA ASP A 120 16.82 14.27 32.20
C ASP A 120 17.09 12.90 32.81
N TRP A 121 16.89 11.85 32.00
CA TRP A 121 17.05 10.46 32.45
C TRP A 121 18.51 10.15 32.83
N ASN A 122 19.48 11.03 32.51
CA ASN A 122 20.86 10.91 32.97
C ASN A 122 21.04 11.17 34.47
N ASP A 123 20.10 11.86 35.12
CA ASP A 123 20.18 12.12 36.57
C ASP A 123 19.84 10.87 37.40
N ASP A 124 19.11 9.92 36.83
CA ASP A 124 18.82 8.64 37.50
C ASP A 124 19.99 7.65 37.33
N LYS A 125 20.92 7.71 38.28
CA LYS A 125 22.07 6.81 38.36
C LYS A 125 21.67 5.34 38.41
N ASN A 126 20.53 4.99 39.00
CA ASN A 126 20.09 3.59 39.06
C ASN A 126 19.62 3.10 37.69
N LEU A 127 18.91 3.95 36.95
CA LEU A 127 18.47 3.66 35.58
C LEU A 127 19.67 3.46 34.64
N MET A 128 20.68 4.33 34.72
CA MET A 128 21.88 4.22 33.87
C MET A 128 22.71 2.97 34.18
N VAL A 129 22.76 2.55 35.44
CA VAL A 129 23.38 1.28 35.84
C VAL A 129 22.59 0.08 35.31
N TRP A 130 21.26 0.13 35.38
CA TRP A 130 20.38 -0.91 34.85
C TRP A 130 20.49 -1.06 33.33
N LEU A 131 20.44 0.04 32.57
CA LEU A 131 20.60 0.04 31.11
C LEU A 131 21.95 -0.56 30.67
N LYS A 132 23.04 -0.22 31.38
CA LYS A 132 24.37 -0.79 31.10
C LYS A 132 24.46 -2.29 31.34
N ASN A 133 23.65 -2.84 32.24
CA ASN A 133 23.62 -4.29 32.52
C ASN A 133 22.79 -5.09 31.51
N ILE A 134 21.89 -4.46 30.75
CA ILE A 134 21.09 -5.12 29.70
C ILE A 134 21.91 -5.37 28.42
N CYS A 135 22.98 -4.59 28.20
CA CYS A 135 23.87 -4.76 27.05
C CYS A 135 25.02 -5.76 27.28
N LYS A 136 25.02 -6.50 28.40
CA LYS A 136 25.90 -7.66 28.64
C LYS A 136 25.11 -8.95 28.42
#